data_AF-A0ABD2MSD0-F1
#
_entry.id   AF-A0ABD2MSD0-F1
#
_cell.length_a   1.000
_cell.length_b   1.000
_cell.length_c   1.000
_cell.angle_alpha   90.00
_cell.angle_beta   90.00
_cell.angle_gamma   90.00
#
_symmetry.space_group_name_H-M   'P 1'
#
loop_
_entity.id
_entity.type
_entity.pdbx_description
1 polymer ?
#
loop_
_entity_poly.entity_id
_entity_poly.type
_entity_poly.pdbx_seq_one_letter_code
_entity_poly.pdbx_strand_id
1 'polypeptide(L)'
;MANVRDSDTCLWLHNKLGLSNDSWTGGSICSQLNIEVLRNIKDCFKLLQTQVKLKLLLSFFHIPHRNLEEWKSELESILAVAVSDSELWVAMLAEALKTYPSTGSLNTEISDLADVRPIFTDLVNDLRKLVRKQLETVMLPMECHYLNKSSLVSVAGNRPEPLKHFTLRKKQKSAILRADLLQKSIDAASNLKKSSAPVIPVRSRGMPRKMTDTSKHFLYLHKYMVILQFPHLYCASTMTRSAVLLNVFSEPGLPGCKSAIE
;
A
#
# COMPACT_ATOMS: atom_id res chain seq x y z
N MET A 1 -17.77 2.04 -43.87
CA MET A 1 -19.03 2.62 -43.36
C MET A 1 -19.06 2.32 -41.87
N ALA A 2 -18.85 3.33 -41.01
CA ALA A 2 -19.04 3.16 -39.58
C ALA A 2 -20.53 2.87 -39.34
N ASN A 3 -20.84 1.79 -38.63
CA ASN A 3 -22.21 1.45 -38.33
C ASN A 3 -22.76 2.51 -37.36
N VAL A 4 -24.04 2.89 -37.46
CA VAL A 4 -24.61 3.98 -36.63
C VAL A 4 -24.34 3.77 -35.12
N ARG A 5 -24.31 2.51 -34.69
CA ARG A 5 -23.95 2.07 -33.33
C ARG A 5 -22.52 2.41 -32.89
N ASP A 6 -21.56 2.44 -33.81
CA ASP A 6 -20.14 2.71 -33.51
C ASP A 6 -19.93 4.20 -33.20
N SER A 7 -20.64 5.06 -33.95
CA SER A 7 -20.64 6.50 -33.78
C SER A 7 -21.23 6.91 -32.42
N ASP A 8 -22.33 6.26 -32.01
CA ASP A 8 -22.98 6.54 -30.73
C ASP A 8 -22.09 6.13 -29.54
N THR A 9 -21.39 5.00 -29.65
CA THR A 9 -20.47 4.52 -28.60
C THR A 9 -19.25 5.44 -28.46
N CYS A 10 -18.67 5.90 -29.57
CA CYS A 10 -17.56 6.87 -29.55
C CYS A 10 -17.95 8.16 -28.83
N LEU A 11 -19.08 8.74 -29.23
CA LEU A 11 -19.55 10.01 -28.69
C LEU A 11 -19.89 9.87 -27.20
N TRP A 12 -20.51 8.76 -26.82
CA TRP A 12 -20.80 8.45 -25.42
C TRP A 12 -19.52 8.36 -24.58
N LEU A 13 -18.49 7.63 -25.04
CA LEU A 13 -17.20 7.56 -24.35
C LEU A 13 -16.53 8.93 -24.23
N HIS A 14 -16.58 9.76 -25.27
CA HIS A 14 -16.04 11.11 -25.23
C HIS A 14 -16.76 11.97 -24.20
N ASN A 15 -18.08 11.89 -24.12
CA ASN A 15 -18.85 12.62 -23.10
C ASN A 15 -18.58 12.12 -21.67
N LYS A 16 -18.27 10.84 -21.49
CA LYS A 16 -17.99 10.27 -20.17
C LYS A 16 -16.56 10.50 -19.70
N LEU A 17 -15.58 10.41 -20.59
CA LEU A 17 -14.15 10.40 -20.23
C LEU A 17 -13.38 11.62 -20.77
N GLY A 18 -13.84 12.24 -21.85
CA GLY A 18 -13.14 13.30 -22.56
C GLY A 18 -13.42 14.72 -22.06
N LEU A 19 -14.47 14.94 -21.27
CA LEU A 19 -14.86 16.29 -20.82
C LEU A 19 -13.98 16.84 -19.69
N SER A 20 -13.37 15.98 -18.87
CA SER A 20 -12.54 16.42 -17.75
C SER A 20 -11.08 16.57 -18.15
N ASN A 21 -10.47 17.68 -17.74
CA ASN A 21 -9.01 17.87 -17.78
C ASN A 21 -8.27 17.05 -16.70
N ASP A 22 -9.01 16.37 -15.82
CA ASP A 22 -8.44 15.46 -14.86
C ASP A 22 -7.83 14.25 -15.59
N SER A 23 -6.57 13.93 -15.29
CA SER A 23 -5.87 12.78 -15.88
C SER A 23 -6.29 11.45 -15.23
N TRP A 24 -6.99 11.49 -14.10
CA TRP A 24 -7.45 10.31 -13.39
C TRP A 24 -8.84 9.87 -13.85
N THR A 25 -9.10 8.56 -13.71
CA THR A 25 -10.40 7.96 -14.01
C THR A 25 -11.30 8.00 -12.78
N GLY A 26 -12.49 8.56 -12.94
CA GLY A 26 -13.57 8.32 -11.98
C GLY A 26 -14.10 6.89 -12.11
N GLY A 27 -14.28 6.17 -11.00
CA GLY A 27 -14.81 4.79 -11.01
C GLY A 27 -16.24 4.63 -11.54
N SER A 28 -16.93 5.73 -11.87
CA SER A 28 -18.33 5.75 -12.33
C SER A 28 -18.54 5.18 -13.73
N ILE A 29 -17.50 5.08 -14.56
CA ILE A 29 -17.59 4.45 -15.89
C ILE A 29 -17.76 2.93 -15.77
N CYS A 30 -17.13 2.31 -14.75
CA CYS A 30 -17.11 0.85 -14.62
C CYS A 30 -18.49 0.24 -14.35
N SER A 31 -19.39 0.98 -13.69
CA SER A 31 -20.77 0.53 -13.48
C SER A 31 -21.64 0.54 -14.75
N GLN A 32 -21.19 1.23 -15.79
CA GLN A 32 -21.86 1.31 -17.09
C GLN A 32 -21.20 0.41 -18.15
N LEU A 33 -20.03 -0.17 -17.85
CA LEU A 33 -19.40 -1.15 -18.71
C LEU A 33 -20.14 -2.48 -18.60
N ASN A 34 -20.33 -3.13 -19.74
CA ASN A 34 -20.83 -4.48 -19.87
C ASN A 34 -20.17 -5.13 -21.11
N ILE A 35 -20.38 -6.42 -21.30
CA ILE A 35 -19.72 -7.17 -22.37
C ILE A 35 -20.07 -6.64 -23.78
N GLU A 36 -21.29 -6.16 -24.00
CA GLU A 36 -21.73 -5.58 -25.29
C GLU A 36 -21.08 -4.23 -25.55
N VAL A 37 -20.99 -3.39 -24.52
CA VAL A 37 -20.30 -2.09 -24.58
C VAL A 37 -18.82 -2.33 -24.88
N LEU A 38 -18.16 -3.28 -24.24
CA LEU A 38 -16.75 -3.61 -24.51
C LEU A 38 -16.53 -4.07 -25.97
N ARG A 39 -17.44 -4.87 -26.53
CA ARG A 39 -17.40 -5.22 -27.96
C ARG A 39 -17.49 -4.01 -28.86
N ASN A 40 -18.47 -3.13 -28.62
CA ASN A 40 -18.63 -1.91 -29.42
C ASN A 40 -17.41 -0.97 -29.27
N ILE A 41 -16.81 -0.92 -28.08
CA ILE A 41 -15.61 -0.13 -27.81
C ILE A 41 -14.44 -0.63 -28.65
N LYS A 42 -14.24 -1.94 -28.77
CA LYS A 42 -13.18 -2.52 -29.60
C LYS A 42 -13.29 -2.02 -31.04
N ASP A 43 -14.48 -2.06 -31.62
CA ASP A 43 -14.72 -1.71 -33.02
C ASP A 43 -14.41 -0.23 -33.30
N CYS A 44 -14.60 0.63 -32.29
CA CYS A 44 -14.42 2.06 -32.42
C CYS A 44 -13.16 2.61 -31.73
N PHE A 45 -12.34 1.74 -31.10
CA PHE A 45 -11.21 2.13 -30.25
C PHE A 45 -10.22 3.07 -30.95
N LYS A 46 -9.88 2.77 -32.22
CA LYS A 46 -8.93 3.56 -33.00
C LYS A 46 -9.40 4.99 -33.28
N LEU A 47 -10.71 5.22 -33.27
CA LEU A 47 -11.33 6.53 -33.52
C LEU A 47 -11.35 7.42 -32.27
N LEU A 48 -11.09 6.85 -31.09
CA LEU A 48 -11.09 7.58 -29.84
C LEU A 48 -9.87 8.53 -29.75
N GLN A 49 -10.04 9.63 -29.02
CA GLN A 49 -8.93 10.52 -28.70
C GLN A 49 -7.99 9.86 -27.68
N THR A 50 -6.70 10.19 -27.71
CA THR A 50 -5.67 9.65 -26.80
C THR A 50 -6.09 9.71 -25.33
N GLN A 51 -6.64 10.84 -24.89
CA GLN A 51 -7.10 11.03 -23.50
C GLN A 51 -8.23 10.07 -23.11
N VAL A 52 -9.16 9.81 -24.02
CA VAL A 52 -10.27 8.86 -23.80
C VAL A 52 -9.74 7.42 -23.74
N LYS A 53 -8.80 7.07 -24.63
CA LYS A 53 -8.14 5.74 -24.64
C LYS A 53 -7.44 5.47 -23.30
N LEU A 54 -6.61 6.40 -22.83
CA LEU A 54 -5.87 6.26 -21.58
C LEU A 54 -6.81 6.08 -20.39
N LYS A 55 -7.83 6.92 -20.28
CA LYS A 55 -8.84 6.81 -19.22
C LYS A 55 -9.65 5.53 -19.30
N LEU A 56 -9.98 5.06 -20.51
CA LEU A 56 -10.65 3.78 -20.67
C LEU A 56 -9.76 2.63 -20.18
N LEU A 57 -8.49 2.59 -20.57
CA LEU A 57 -7.55 1.55 -20.13
C LEU A 57 -7.33 1.57 -18.61
N LEU A 58 -7.14 2.76 -18.02
CA LEU A 58 -7.01 2.91 -16.56
C LEU A 58 -8.29 2.49 -15.82
N SER A 59 -9.46 2.62 -16.44
CA SER A 59 -10.71 2.18 -15.83
C SER A 59 -10.75 0.67 -15.57
N PHE A 60 -9.94 -0.13 -16.27
CA PHE A 60 -9.91 -1.58 -16.08
C PHE A 60 -9.51 -1.97 -14.66
N PHE A 61 -8.68 -1.16 -13.99
CA PHE A 61 -8.30 -1.38 -12.58
C PHE A 61 -9.46 -1.27 -11.59
N HIS A 62 -10.53 -0.59 -11.99
CA HIS A 62 -11.71 -0.37 -11.15
C HIS A 62 -12.80 -1.41 -11.40
N ILE A 63 -12.60 -2.33 -12.35
CA ILE A 63 -13.53 -3.43 -12.63
C ILE A 63 -13.41 -4.48 -11.51
N PRO A 64 -14.52 -4.90 -10.87
CA PRO A 64 -14.48 -5.96 -9.87
C PRO A 64 -13.94 -7.28 -10.45
N HIS A 65 -13.21 -8.06 -9.65
CA HIS A 65 -12.57 -9.31 -10.10
C HIS A 65 -13.52 -10.30 -10.79
N ARG A 66 -14.77 -10.40 -10.31
CA ARG A 66 -15.80 -11.27 -10.91
C ARG A 66 -16.08 -10.90 -12.37
N ASN A 67 -16.13 -9.60 -12.65
CA ASN A 67 -16.37 -9.07 -14.00
C ASN A 67 -15.11 -9.18 -14.88
N LEU A 68 -13.91 -9.10 -14.30
CA LEU A 68 -12.66 -9.33 -15.02
C LEU A 68 -12.59 -10.74 -15.62
N GLU A 69 -13.00 -11.76 -14.86
CA GLU A 69 -13.05 -13.15 -15.34
C GLU A 69 -14.06 -13.32 -16.48
N GLU A 70 -15.25 -12.73 -16.34
CA GLU A 70 -16.34 -12.85 -17.32
C GLU A 70 -16.05 -12.09 -18.62
N TRP A 71 -15.47 -10.90 -18.53
CA TRP A 71 -15.24 -10.01 -19.67
C TRP A 71 -13.81 -10.12 -20.25
N LYS A 72 -13.03 -11.07 -19.74
CA LYS A 72 -11.62 -11.29 -20.07
C LYS A 72 -11.32 -11.20 -21.56
N SER A 73 -12.07 -11.94 -22.38
CA SER A 73 -11.83 -12.01 -23.83
C SER A 73 -11.99 -10.66 -24.53
N GLU A 74 -12.97 -9.87 -24.10
CA GLU A 74 -13.22 -8.54 -24.68
C GLU A 74 -12.14 -7.54 -24.24
N LEU A 75 -11.74 -7.59 -22.97
CA LEU A 75 -10.66 -6.76 -22.43
C LEU A 75 -9.32 -7.06 -23.11
N GLU A 76 -8.96 -8.34 -23.26
CA GLU A 76 -7.76 -8.76 -24.00
C GLU A 76 -7.83 -8.33 -25.47
N SER A 77 -8.99 -8.40 -26.10
CA SER A 77 -9.15 -7.94 -27.47
C SER A 77 -9.00 -6.43 -27.63
N ILE A 78 -9.43 -5.62 -26.66
CA ILE A 78 -9.20 -4.17 -26.66
C ILE A 78 -7.71 -3.89 -26.47
N LEU A 79 -7.06 -4.56 -25.52
CA LEU A 79 -5.62 -4.41 -25.26
C LEU A 79 -4.78 -4.77 -26.48
N ALA A 80 -5.14 -5.82 -27.22
CA ALA A 80 -4.46 -6.21 -28.45
C ALA A 80 -4.48 -5.09 -29.51
N VAL A 81 -5.58 -4.34 -29.61
CA VAL A 81 -5.67 -3.17 -30.51
C VAL A 81 -4.84 -2.00 -29.96
N ALA A 82 -4.89 -1.78 -28.64
CA ALA A 82 -4.23 -0.67 -27.98
C ALA A 82 -2.69 -0.77 -27.96
N VAL A 83 -2.12 -1.97 -27.92
CA VAL A 83 -0.66 -2.19 -28.01
C VAL A 83 -0.10 -1.70 -29.35
N SER A 84 -0.88 -1.76 -30.41
CA SER A 84 -0.50 -1.28 -31.75
C SER A 84 -0.93 0.16 -32.05
N ASP A 85 -1.28 0.93 -31.01
CA ASP A 85 -1.69 2.33 -31.18
C ASP A 85 -0.49 3.22 -31.55
N SER A 86 -0.75 4.27 -32.34
CA SER A 86 0.29 5.23 -32.72
C SER A 86 0.79 6.06 -31.53
N GLU A 87 -0.05 6.19 -30.50
CA GLU A 87 0.28 6.95 -29.29
C GLU A 87 1.04 6.06 -28.30
N LEU A 88 2.34 6.35 -28.12
CA LEU A 88 3.22 5.53 -27.26
C LEU A 88 2.70 5.35 -25.83
N TRP A 89 2.07 6.37 -25.24
CA TRP A 89 1.46 6.25 -23.91
C TRP A 89 0.34 5.21 -23.85
N VAL A 90 -0.46 5.09 -24.92
CA VAL A 90 -1.53 4.10 -25.03
C VAL A 90 -0.93 2.70 -25.21
N ALA A 91 0.04 2.57 -26.12
CA ALA A 91 0.73 1.31 -26.39
C ALA A 91 1.44 0.77 -25.13
N MET A 92 2.20 1.61 -24.42
CA MET A 92 2.87 1.25 -23.18
C MET A 92 1.92 0.84 -22.07
N LEU A 93 0.81 1.59 -21.89
CA LEU A 93 -0.19 1.25 -20.88
C LEU A 93 -0.87 -0.07 -21.20
N ALA A 94 -1.19 -0.31 -22.48
CA ALA A 94 -1.77 -1.58 -22.91
C ALA A 94 -0.81 -2.76 -22.71
N GLU A 95 0.49 -2.55 -22.98
CA GLU A 95 1.53 -3.54 -22.75
C GLU A 95 1.71 -3.88 -21.26
N ALA A 96 1.66 -2.87 -20.39
CA ALA A 96 1.67 -3.08 -18.94
C ALA A 96 0.42 -3.82 -18.45
N LEU A 97 -0.73 -3.56 -19.08
CA LEU A 97 -2.02 -4.19 -18.75
C LEU A 97 -2.21 -5.58 -19.38
N LYS A 98 -1.36 -6.05 -20.29
CA LYS A 98 -1.60 -7.26 -21.10
C LYS A 98 -1.92 -8.51 -20.28
N THR A 99 -1.30 -8.65 -19.11
CA THR A 99 -1.51 -9.79 -18.20
C THR A 99 -2.66 -9.57 -17.22
N TYR A 100 -3.14 -8.34 -17.05
CA TYR A 100 -4.06 -7.96 -15.99
C TYR A 100 -5.42 -8.67 -16.06
N PRO A 101 -6.11 -8.78 -17.22
CA PRO A 101 -7.37 -9.53 -17.31
C PRO A 101 -7.20 -11.03 -17.01
N SER A 102 -6.01 -11.58 -17.20
CA SER A 102 -5.70 -12.99 -17.00
C SER A 102 -5.26 -13.33 -15.57
N THR A 103 -4.40 -12.51 -14.97
CA THR A 103 -3.71 -12.81 -13.69
C THR A 103 -4.11 -11.88 -12.55
N GLY A 104 -4.85 -10.80 -12.85
CA GLY A 104 -5.08 -9.69 -11.92
C GLY A 104 -3.83 -8.88 -11.61
N SER A 105 -2.70 -9.15 -12.27
CA SER A 105 -1.41 -8.52 -12.04
C SER A 105 -0.88 -7.85 -13.30
N LEU A 106 -0.15 -6.77 -13.11
CA LEU A 106 0.49 -6.03 -14.19
C LEU A 106 1.68 -6.80 -14.77
N ASN A 107 1.94 -6.56 -16.05
CA ASN A 107 3.12 -7.04 -16.73
C ASN A 107 4.33 -6.19 -16.29
N THR A 108 5.31 -6.83 -15.66
CA THR A 108 6.58 -6.19 -15.28
C THR A 108 7.61 -6.21 -16.41
N GLU A 109 7.36 -6.97 -17.47
CA GLU A 109 8.23 -7.11 -18.64
C GLU A 109 7.73 -6.25 -19.80
N ILE A 110 7.90 -4.93 -19.67
CA ILE A 110 7.44 -3.94 -20.67
C ILE A 110 8.42 -3.83 -21.85
N SER A 111 9.48 -4.66 -21.86
CA SER A 111 10.55 -4.59 -22.88
C SER A 111 10.14 -5.16 -24.24
N ASP A 112 8.95 -5.74 -24.39
CA ASP A 112 8.52 -6.36 -25.64
C ASP A 112 8.19 -5.34 -26.74
N LEU A 113 7.83 -4.11 -26.38
CA LEU A 113 7.60 -3.01 -27.31
C LEU A 113 8.93 -2.54 -27.94
N ALA A 114 9.14 -2.83 -29.23
CA ALA A 114 10.39 -2.52 -29.93
C ALA A 114 10.81 -1.05 -29.83
N ASP A 115 9.85 -0.12 -29.96
CA ASP A 115 10.11 1.33 -29.93
C ASP A 115 10.44 1.85 -28.52
N VAL A 116 9.98 1.17 -27.47
CA VAL A 116 10.12 1.59 -26.06
C VAL A 116 11.27 0.86 -25.35
N ARG A 117 11.60 -0.35 -25.82
CA ARG A 117 12.68 -1.20 -25.30
C ARG A 117 13.99 -0.46 -25.05
N PRO A 118 14.56 0.34 -25.98
CA PRO A 118 15.83 1.02 -25.72
C PRO A 118 15.71 2.01 -24.55
N ILE A 119 14.64 2.81 -24.53
CA ILE A 119 14.39 3.81 -23.47
C ILE A 119 14.30 3.14 -22.10
N PHE A 120 13.53 2.05 -22.01
CA PHE A 120 13.34 1.32 -20.76
C PHE A 120 14.62 0.59 -20.31
N THR A 121 15.33 -0.02 -21.25
CA THR A 121 16.57 -0.76 -20.97
C THR A 121 17.66 0.17 -20.44
N ASP A 122 17.85 1.33 -21.08
CA ASP A 122 18.83 2.32 -20.67
C ASP A 122 18.49 2.88 -19.27
N LEU A 123 17.22 3.24 -19.05
CA LEU A 123 16.74 3.71 -17.75
C LEU A 123 16.96 2.67 -16.64
N VAL A 124 16.57 1.41 -16.87
CA VAL A 124 16.74 0.33 -15.88
C VAL A 124 18.21 0.08 -15.60
N ASN A 125 19.07 0.11 -16.62
CA ASN A 125 20.51 -0.08 -16.44
C ASN A 125 21.15 1.04 -15.62
N ASP A 126 20.76 2.29 -15.86
CA ASP A 126 21.27 3.43 -15.10
C ASP A 126 20.76 3.42 -13.66
N LEU A 127 19.48 3.12 -13.45
CA LEU A 127 18.92 2.92 -12.10
C LEU A 127 19.62 1.78 -11.37
N ARG A 128 19.90 0.64 -12.02
CA ARG A 128 20.66 -0.47 -11.42
C ARG A 128 22.06 -0.05 -10.98
N LYS A 129 22.77 0.77 -11.76
CA LYS A 129 24.09 1.31 -11.37
C LYS A 129 23.97 2.21 -10.14
N LEU A 130 22.98 3.11 -10.11
CA LEU A 130 22.76 4.03 -9.00
C LEU A 130 22.38 3.30 -7.71
N VAL A 131 21.44 2.35 -7.78
CA VAL A 131 20.99 1.55 -6.63
C VAL A 131 22.16 0.73 -6.07
N ARG A 132 22.99 0.11 -6.92
CA ARG A 132 24.19 -0.61 -6.47
C ARG A 132 25.21 0.31 -5.79
N LYS A 133 25.34 1.55 -6.25
CA LYS A 133 26.26 2.54 -5.64
C LYS A 133 25.78 3.02 -4.26
N GLN A 134 24.47 3.03 -3.99
CA GLN A 134 23.88 3.56 -2.75
C GLN A 134 23.61 2.52 -1.66
N LEU A 135 24.08 1.28 -1.81
CA LEU A 135 23.89 0.18 -0.85
C LEU A 135 24.43 0.47 0.58
N GLU A 136 25.21 1.53 0.78
CA GLU A 136 25.70 1.94 2.10
C GLU A 136 24.72 2.84 2.87
N THR A 137 23.74 3.46 2.19
CA THR A 137 22.74 4.39 2.76
C THR A 137 21.33 3.83 2.55
N VAL A 138 21.09 2.57 2.94
CA VAL A 138 19.82 1.90 2.68
C VAL A 138 18.76 2.44 3.64
N MET A 139 17.91 3.32 3.13
CA MET A 139 16.59 3.57 3.70
C MET A 139 15.78 2.27 3.56
N LEU A 140 15.30 1.75 4.68
CA LEU A 140 14.47 0.54 4.67
C LEU A 140 13.03 0.90 4.25
N PRO A 141 12.32 -0.04 3.61
CA PRO A 141 10.88 0.09 3.39
C PRO A 141 10.11 0.35 4.69
N MET A 142 8.99 1.07 4.60
CA MET A 142 8.25 1.53 5.78
C MET A 142 7.60 0.39 6.58
N GLU A 143 7.27 -0.71 5.92
CA GLU A 143 6.75 -1.92 6.53
C GLU A 143 7.74 -2.53 7.54
N CYS A 144 9.04 -2.30 7.38
CA CYS A 144 10.07 -2.81 8.29
C CYS A 144 9.94 -2.27 9.72
N HIS A 145 9.27 -1.13 9.92
CA HIS A 145 9.00 -0.58 11.26
C HIS A 145 8.03 -1.43 12.09
N TYR A 146 7.25 -2.29 11.44
CA TYR A 146 6.22 -3.10 12.08
C TYR A 146 6.65 -4.57 12.26
N LEU A 147 7.83 -4.93 11.75
CA LEU A 147 8.36 -6.29 11.85
C LEU A 147 9.05 -6.54 13.18
N ASN A 148 8.89 -7.76 13.70
CA ASN A 148 9.71 -8.23 14.80
C ASN A 148 11.17 -8.45 14.34
N LYS A 149 12.10 -8.65 15.28
CA LYS A 149 13.54 -8.75 14.97
C LYS A 149 13.86 -9.89 13.99
N SER A 150 13.27 -11.07 14.15
CA SER A 150 13.56 -12.22 13.28
C SER A 150 13.02 -12.03 11.87
N SER A 151 11.79 -11.52 11.73
CA SER A 151 11.19 -11.20 10.44
C SER A 151 11.93 -10.07 9.73
N LEU A 152 12.38 -9.04 10.47
CA LEU A 152 13.16 -7.96 9.90
C LEU A 152 14.49 -8.46 9.32
N VAL A 153 15.21 -9.32 10.05
CA VAL A 153 16.46 -9.91 9.55
C VAL A 153 16.22 -10.80 8.33
N SER A 154 15.10 -11.52 8.27
CA SER A 154 14.75 -12.33 7.11
C SER A 154 14.46 -11.51 5.85
N VAL A 155 13.90 -10.31 5.98
CA VAL A 155 13.47 -9.46 4.84
C VAL A 155 14.57 -8.49 4.42
N ALA A 156 15.21 -7.84 5.38
CA ALA A 156 16.17 -6.76 5.15
C ALA A 156 17.63 -7.14 5.45
N GLY A 157 17.88 -8.39 5.89
CA GLY A 157 19.20 -8.82 6.33
C GLY A 157 19.59 -8.24 7.70
N ASN A 158 20.85 -8.46 8.09
CA ASN A 158 21.34 -7.95 9.36
C ASN A 158 21.62 -6.44 9.24
N ARG A 159 21.07 -5.66 10.17
CA ARG A 159 21.26 -4.20 10.16
C ARG A 159 22.69 -3.86 10.57
N PRO A 160 23.38 -2.93 9.88
CA PRO A 160 24.65 -2.42 10.38
C PRO A 160 24.46 -1.81 11.76
N GLU A 161 25.42 -2.08 12.65
CA GLU A 161 25.45 -1.44 13.96
C GLU A 161 25.56 0.08 13.79
N PRO A 162 24.80 0.88 14.56
CA PRO A 162 24.88 2.33 14.46
C PRO A 162 26.33 2.82 14.64
N LEU A 163 26.77 3.71 13.76
CA LEU A 163 28.12 4.27 13.82
C LEU A 163 28.32 5.00 15.16
N LYS A 164 29.34 4.58 15.91
CA LYS A 164 29.66 5.17 17.20
C LYS A 164 30.46 6.46 17.01
N HIS A 165 29.76 7.58 16.88
CA HIS A 165 30.40 8.89 16.69
C HIS A 165 31.16 9.40 17.93
N PHE A 166 30.78 8.97 19.13
CA PHE A 166 31.43 9.37 20.37
C PHE A 166 31.19 8.34 21.49
N THR A 167 31.94 8.47 22.57
CA THR A 167 31.78 7.66 23.79
C THR A 167 31.06 8.45 24.87
N LEU A 168 29.87 7.99 25.28
CA LEU A 168 29.15 8.55 26.44
C LEU A 168 29.93 8.25 27.74
N ARG A 169 30.33 9.30 28.47
CA ARG A 169 31.02 9.19 29.76
C ARG A 169 30.06 8.98 30.94
N LYS A 170 28.83 9.46 30.84
CA LYS A 170 27.79 9.38 31.87
C LYS A 170 26.49 8.89 31.27
N LYS A 171 25.72 8.08 32.02
CA LYS A 171 24.37 7.66 31.61
C LYS A 171 23.46 8.89 31.43
N GLN A 172 22.66 8.87 30.37
CA GLN A 172 21.70 9.92 30.05
C GLN A 172 20.58 10.05 31.10
N LYS A 173 19.97 11.24 31.20
CA LYS A 173 18.88 11.54 32.14
C LYS A 173 17.68 10.61 31.96
N SER A 174 17.37 10.19 30.73
CA SER A 174 16.28 9.25 30.43
C SER A 174 16.48 7.86 31.05
N ALA A 175 17.73 7.43 31.27
CA ALA A 175 18.02 6.16 31.94
C ALA A 175 17.66 6.22 33.43
N ILE A 176 17.95 7.35 34.09
CA ILE A 176 17.55 7.59 35.49
C ILE A 176 16.03 7.65 35.59
N LEU A 177 15.38 8.39 34.68
CA LEU A 177 13.92 8.50 34.64
C LEU A 177 13.25 7.13 34.43
N ARG A 178 13.76 6.30 33.52
CA ARG A 178 13.25 4.94 33.30
C ARG A 178 13.36 4.08 34.55
N ALA A 179 14.47 4.17 35.29
CA ALA A 179 14.65 3.43 36.54
C ALA A 179 13.66 3.87 37.63
N ASP A 180 13.45 5.18 37.79
CA ASP A 180 12.48 5.73 38.74
C ASP A 180 11.05 5.29 38.41
N LEU A 181 10.66 5.35 37.13
CA LEU A 181 9.34 4.88 36.68
C LEU A 181 9.15 3.37 36.91
N LEU A 182 10.18 2.55 36.66
CA LEU A 182 10.12 1.12 36.93
C LEU A 182 9.97 0.85 38.43
N GLN A 183 10.74 1.52 39.29
CA GLN A 183 10.61 1.37 40.74
C GLN A 183 9.20 1.76 41.22
N LYS A 184 8.70 2.92 40.79
CA LYS A 184 7.33 3.38 41.13
C LYS A 184 6.27 2.38 40.68
N SER A 185 6.43 1.75 39.52
CA SER A 185 5.49 0.73 39.05
C SER A 185 5.50 -0.55 39.90
N ILE A 186 6.67 -0.97 40.39
CA ILE A 186 6.81 -2.13 41.29
C ILE A 186 6.16 -1.82 42.64
N ASP A 187 6.43 -0.64 43.19
CA ASP A 187 5.86 -0.21 44.47
C ASP A 187 4.33 -0.17 44.41
N ALA A 188 3.76 0.41 43.34
CA ALA A 188 2.32 0.41 43.10
C ALA A 188 1.73 -1.00 42.96
N ALA A 189 2.37 -1.90 42.19
CA ALA A 189 1.92 -3.28 42.04
C ALA A 189 1.97 -4.08 43.35
N SER A 190 2.97 -3.81 44.20
CA SER A 190 3.10 -4.43 45.51
C SER A 190 2.05 -3.95 46.51
N ASN A 191 1.64 -2.67 46.41
CA ASN A 191 0.58 -2.09 47.23
C ASN A 191 -0.81 -2.63 46.86
N LEU A 192 -1.08 -2.96 45.58
CA LEU A 192 -2.30 -3.66 45.18
C LEU A 192 -2.40 -5.05 45.83
N LYS A 193 -1.30 -5.80 45.91
CA LYS A 193 -1.29 -7.14 46.52
C LYS A 193 -1.47 -7.14 48.04
N LYS A 194 -1.19 -6.02 48.70
CA LYS A 194 -1.44 -5.81 50.14
C LYS A 194 -2.83 -5.23 50.43
N SER A 195 -3.57 -4.82 49.40
CA SER A 195 -4.94 -4.34 49.48
C SER A 195 -5.91 -5.47 49.10
N SER A 196 -5.97 -6.53 49.91
CA SER A 196 -7.23 -7.27 50.01
C SER A 196 -8.19 -6.35 50.76
N ALA A 197 -9.14 -5.75 50.06
CA ALA A 197 -10.13 -4.89 50.69
C ALA A 197 -10.81 -5.64 51.86
N PRO A 198 -10.96 -5.04 53.06
CA PRO A 198 -11.96 -5.52 53.97
C PRO A 198 -13.32 -5.35 53.27
N VAL A 199 -14.15 -6.39 53.28
CA VAL A 199 -15.55 -6.29 52.85
C VAL A 199 -16.25 -5.32 53.79
N ILE A 200 -16.40 -4.05 53.39
CA ILE A 200 -17.18 -3.06 54.14
C ILE A 200 -18.63 -3.12 53.63
N PRO A 201 -19.63 -3.37 54.49
CA PRO A 201 -21.03 -3.37 54.08
C PRO A 201 -21.48 -1.97 53.67
N VAL A 202 -22.16 -1.86 52.53
CA VAL A 202 -22.72 -0.61 52.03
C VAL A 202 -23.80 -0.11 53.00
N ARG A 203 -23.51 0.98 53.72
CA ARG A 203 -24.52 1.83 54.35
C ARG A 203 -24.58 3.16 53.61
N SER A 204 -25.53 3.24 52.69
CA SER A 204 -25.95 4.47 52.03
C SER A 204 -26.65 5.39 53.02
N ARG A 205 -26.07 6.55 53.35
CA ARG A 205 -26.77 7.71 53.92
C ARG A 205 -25.95 9.01 53.79
N GLY A 206 -26.51 9.98 53.06
CA GLY A 206 -26.47 11.43 53.36
C GLY A 206 -25.26 12.27 52.92
N MET A 207 -25.43 13.05 51.85
CA MET A 207 -24.56 14.16 51.35
C MET A 207 -24.43 15.32 52.38
N PRO A 208 -23.43 16.24 52.34
CA PRO A 208 -23.37 17.33 51.33
C PRO A 208 -21.97 17.77 50.81
N ARG A 209 -21.95 18.08 49.52
CA ARG A 209 -21.03 18.87 48.66
C ARG A 209 -19.74 19.50 49.25
N LYS A 210 -18.62 19.28 48.56
CA LYS A 210 -17.83 20.35 47.90
C LYS A 210 -17.32 19.89 46.53
N MET A 211 -17.74 20.59 45.49
CA MET A 211 -17.26 20.43 44.11
C MET A 211 -15.89 21.10 44.03
N THR A 212 -14.82 20.31 43.90
CA THR A 212 -13.57 20.80 43.30
C THR A 212 -13.14 19.79 42.24
N ASP A 213 -13.07 20.30 41.02
CA ASP A 213 -12.82 19.62 39.76
C ASP A 213 -11.47 18.88 39.80
N THR A 214 -11.49 17.56 39.98
CA THR A 214 -10.31 16.70 39.76
C THR A 214 -10.64 15.40 39.01
N SER A 215 -11.83 15.31 38.40
CA SER A 215 -12.23 14.13 37.60
C SER A 215 -11.59 14.09 36.20
N LYS A 216 -10.73 15.05 35.84
CA LYS A 216 -10.01 15.05 34.56
C LYS A 216 -8.65 14.34 34.57
N HIS A 217 -8.13 13.91 35.72
CA HIS A 217 -6.78 13.34 35.79
C HIS A 217 -6.70 11.83 35.52
N PHE A 218 -7.78 11.07 35.72
CA PHE A 218 -7.73 9.61 35.51
C PHE A 218 -7.86 9.17 34.05
N LEU A 219 -8.41 10.00 33.18
CA LEU A 219 -8.48 9.71 31.74
C LEU A 219 -7.21 10.11 30.98
N TYR A 220 -6.31 10.90 31.59
CA TYR A 220 -5.05 11.27 30.96
C TYR A 220 -3.99 10.16 31.08
N LEU A 221 -3.95 9.41 32.19
CA LEU A 221 -2.94 8.38 32.40
C LEU A 221 -3.05 7.17 31.46
N HIS A 222 -4.26 6.78 31.07
CA HIS A 222 -4.43 5.70 30.09
C HIS A 222 -4.08 6.12 28.66
N LYS A 223 -4.11 7.43 28.37
CA LYS A 223 -3.70 7.98 27.06
C LYS A 223 -2.17 8.11 26.97
N TYR A 224 -1.48 8.42 28.07
CA TYR A 224 -0.03 8.60 28.09
C TYR A 224 0.77 7.29 28.16
N MET A 225 0.20 6.21 28.70
CA MET A 225 0.90 4.91 28.73
C MET A 225 0.94 4.22 27.36
N VAL A 226 0.02 4.53 26.45
CA VAL A 226 0.06 4.04 25.06
C VAL A 226 1.07 4.84 24.21
N ILE A 227 1.25 6.13 24.51
CA ILE A 227 2.14 7.02 23.76
C ILE A 227 3.64 6.70 24.00
N LEU A 228 4.01 6.13 25.14
CA LEU A 228 5.40 5.79 25.45
C LEU A 228 5.86 4.41 24.97
N GLN A 229 4.95 3.57 24.46
CA GLN A 229 5.31 2.28 23.87
C GLN A 229 5.50 2.35 22.34
N PHE A 230 5.02 3.41 21.67
CA PHE A 230 5.16 3.60 20.22
C PHE A 230 5.21 5.09 19.84
N PRO A 231 6.41 5.68 19.61
CA PRO A 231 6.52 7.07 19.19
C PRO A 231 6.06 7.34 17.75
N HIS A 232 5.73 6.31 16.95
CA HIS A 232 5.50 6.46 15.50
C HIS A 232 4.06 6.23 15.02
N LEU A 233 3.11 5.98 15.91
CA LEU A 233 1.73 5.62 15.53
C LEU A 233 0.78 6.80 15.24
N TYR A 234 1.27 8.05 15.28
CA TYR A 234 0.44 9.22 14.94
C TYR A 234 0.31 9.51 13.44
N CYS A 235 0.97 8.74 12.56
CA CYS A 235 0.87 8.93 11.10
C CYS A 235 -0.05 7.91 10.40
N ALA A 236 -0.59 6.92 11.11
CA ALA A 236 -1.25 5.75 10.51
C ALA A 236 -2.79 5.76 10.55
N SER A 237 -3.45 6.93 10.55
CA SER A 237 -4.92 6.97 10.58
C SER A 237 -5.60 7.22 9.22
N THR A 238 -4.86 7.18 8.10
CA THR A 238 -5.42 7.45 6.76
C THR A 238 -5.06 6.44 5.67
N MET A 239 -4.74 5.19 6.02
CA MET A 239 -4.56 4.14 5.01
C MET A 239 -5.22 2.82 5.42
N THR A 240 -6.55 2.82 5.40
CA THR A 240 -7.33 1.59 5.29
C THR A 240 -7.93 1.53 3.90
N ARG A 241 -7.14 1.08 2.92
CA ARG A 241 -7.56 0.40 1.68
C ARG A 241 -6.36 0.19 0.77
N SER A 242 -5.77 -1.01 0.84
CA SER A 242 -5.33 -1.82 -0.30
C SER A 242 -4.37 -2.90 0.20
N ALA A 243 -4.95 -4.04 0.57
CA ALA A 243 -4.21 -5.28 0.73
C ALA A 243 -4.33 -6.06 -0.59
N VAL A 244 -3.50 -5.70 -1.57
CA VAL A 244 -3.15 -6.54 -2.73
C VAL A 244 -1.76 -6.09 -3.17
N LEU A 245 -0.71 -6.80 -2.73
CA LEU A 245 0.62 -6.90 -3.35
C LEU A 245 1.59 -7.57 -2.36
N LEU A 246 1.35 -8.85 -2.09
CA LEU A 246 2.36 -9.75 -1.53
C LEU A 246 2.27 -11.05 -2.32
N ASN A 247 2.88 -11.05 -3.51
CA ASN A 247 3.22 -12.26 -4.28
C ASN A 247 4.08 -11.87 -5.51
N VAL A 248 5.24 -11.23 -5.32
CA VAL A 248 6.18 -10.96 -6.45
C VAL A 248 7.66 -11.07 -6.03
N PHE A 249 8.01 -11.92 -5.06
CA PHE A 249 9.42 -12.34 -4.90
C PHE A 249 9.48 -13.80 -4.48
N SER A 250 9.20 -14.68 -5.44
CA SER A 250 9.63 -16.07 -5.38
C SER A 250 9.98 -16.48 -6.80
N GLU A 251 11.25 -16.30 -7.19
CA GLU A 251 11.80 -17.06 -8.31
C GLU A 251 12.46 -18.33 -7.75
N PRO A 252 12.26 -19.48 -8.42
CA PRO A 252 12.87 -20.75 -8.05
C PRO A 252 14.16 -20.95 -8.82
N GLY A 253 15.29 -21.10 -8.13
CA GLY A 253 16.51 -21.59 -8.79
C GLY A 253 17.80 -21.25 -8.07
N LEU A 254 18.22 -22.11 -7.14
CA LEU A 254 19.55 -22.74 -7.16
C LEU A 254 19.65 -23.79 -6.04
N PRO A 255 20.40 -24.88 -6.26
CA PRO A 255 20.36 -26.09 -5.45
C PRO A 255 21.41 -26.05 -4.33
N GLY A 256 21.07 -26.66 -3.19
CA GLY A 256 22.06 -27.03 -2.19
C GLY A 256 21.68 -26.62 -0.78
N CYS A 257 20.97 -27.50 -0.09
CA CYS A 257 21.25 -27.91 1.29
C CYS A 257 20.20 -28.95 1.70
N LYS A 258 20.52 -30.22 1.40
CA LYS A 258 19.96 -31.36 2.13
C LYS A 258 20.74 -31.50 3.44
N SER A 259 20.06 -32.04 4.46
CA SER A 259 20.51 -32.32 5.84
C SER A 259 20.53 -31.07 6.74
N ALA A 260 19.96 -31.08 7.95
CA ALA A 260 19.80 -32.18 8.88
C ALA A 260 18.41 -32.19 9.55
N ILE A 261 17.83 -33.39 9.56
CA ILE A 261 16.95 -33.87 10.62
C ILE A 261 17.88 -34.59 11.59
N GLU A 262 18.01 -34.05 12.81
CA GLU A 262 18.07 -34.77 14.09
C GLU A 262 17.98 -33.75 15.24
#